data_AF-K1RY17-F1
#
_entry.id   AF-K1RY17-F1
#
_cell.length_a   1.000
_cell.length_b   1.000
_cell.length_c   1.000
_cell.angle_alpha   90.00
_cell.angle_beta   90.00
_cell.angle_gamma   90.00
#
_symmetry.space_group_name_H-M   'P 1'
#
loop_
_entity.id
_entity.type
_entity.pdbx_description
1 polymer ?
#
loop_
_entity_poly.entity_id
_entity_poly.type
_entity_poly.pdbx_seq_one_letter_code
_entity_poly.pdbx_strand_id
1 'polypeptide(L)' 'MFESMKKNEVETARAWQMKSIRTVEVIIKYGGGVRGGKAIMKLIGLDCGSCRLPIKAFSTEEYEKLKGDLDAIKFFEF' A
#
# COMPACT_ATOMS: atom_id res chain seq x y z
N MET A 1 -4.23 -5.63 14.00
CA MET A 1 -3.10 -6.51 14.37
C MET A 1 -2.69 -6.36 15.83
N PHE A 2 -2.05 -5.25 16.25
CA PHE A 2 -1.51 -5.12 17.60
C PHE A 2 -2.58 -5.23 18.71
N GLU A 3 -3.76 -4.64 18.51
CA GLU A 3 -4.87 -4.77 19.47
C GLU A 3 -5.37 -6.21 19.60
N SER A 4 -5.50 -6.94 18.49
CA SER A 4 -5.86 -8.36 18.50
C SER A 4 -4.80 -9.21 19.22
N MET A 5 -3.52 -8.91 19.02
CA MET A 5 -2.44 -9.58 19.77
C MET A 5 -2.54 -9.34 21.28
N LYS A 6 -2.84 -8.10 21.72
CA LYS A 6 -3.04 -7.80 23.16
C LYS A 6 -4.21 -8.57 23.76
N LYS A 7 -5.26 -8.81 22.97
CA LYS A 7 -6.44 -9.59 23.36
C LYS A 7 -6.27 -11.11 23.18
N ASN A 8 -5.10 -11.57 22.78
CA ASN A 8 -4.81 -12.98 22.44
C ASN A 8 -5.67 -13.53 21.27
N GLU A 9 -6.21 -12.66 20.42
CA GLU A 9 -6.98 -12.98 19.22
C GLU A 9 -6.02 -13.26 18.04
N VAL A 10 -5.27 -14.35 18.12
CA VAL A 10 -4.17 -14.65 17.19
C VAL A 10 -4.64 -14.82 15.74
N GLU A 11 -5.80 -15.42 15.51
CA GLU A 11 -6.35 -15.60 14.17
C GLU A 11 -6.67 -14.26 13.50
N THR A 12 -7.32 -13.36 14.23
CA THR A 12 -7.61 -11.99 13.79
C THR A 12 -6.31 -11.23 13.53
N ALA A 13 -5.33 -11.34 14.42
CA ALA A 13 -4.02 -10.71 14.23
C ALA A 13 -3.32 -11.22 12.96
N ARG A 14 -3.38 -12.52 12.68
CA ARG A 14 -2.83 -13.13 11.46
C ARG A 14 -3.52 -12.60 10.20
N ALA A 15 -4.85 -12.48 10.21
CA ALA A 15 -5.60 -11.91 9.08
C ALA A 15 -5.17 -10.47 8.79
N TRP A 16 -5.03 -9.63 9.83
CA TRP A 16 -4.53 -8.27 9.68
C TRP A 16 -3.08 -8.21 9.16
N GLN A 17 -2.22 -9.11 9.64
CA GLN A 17 -0.85 -9.18 9.16
C GLN A 17 -0.78 -9.61 7.70
N MET A 18 -1.62 -10.55 7.26
CA MET A 18 -1.74 -10.93 5.86
C MET A 18 -2.21 -9.76 4.98
N LYS A 19 -3.15 -8.94 5.46
CA LYS A 19 -3.54 -7.71 4.76
C LYS A 19 -2.33 -6.76 4.61
N SER A 20 -1.54 -6.57 5.67
CA SER A 20 -0.32 -5.75 5.61
C SER A 20 0.71 -6.30 4.62
N ILE A 21 0.91 -7.61 4.57
CA ILE A 21 1.85 -8.26 3.64
C ILE A 21 1.42 -7.99 2.19
N ARG A 22 0.13 -8.19 1.86
CA ARG A 22 -0.41 -7.92 0.52
C ARG A 22 -0.20 -6.47 0.09
N THR A 23 -0.39 -5.52 1.01
CA THR A 23 -0.09 -4.11 0.73
C THR A 23 1.39 -3.88 0.43
N VAL A 24 2.29 -4.51 1.19
CA VAL A 24 3.75 -4.40 0.98
C VAL A 24 4.16 -5.02 -0.36
N GLU A 25 3.57 -6.14 -0.77
CA GLU A 25 3.80 -6.76 -2.08
C GLU A 25 3.46 -5.79 -3.22
N VAL A 26 2.33 -5.08 -3.12
CA VAL A 26 1.95 -4.02 -4.07
C VAL A 26 2.97 -2.87 -4.04
N ILE A 27 3.36 -2.40 -2.86
CA ILE A 27 4.38 -1.33 -2.73
C ILE A 27 5.69 -1.72 -3.44
N ILE A 28 6.15 -2.95 -3.24
CA ILE A 28 7.38 -3.47 -3.87
C ILE A 28 7.21 -3.53 -5.40
N LYS A 29 6.08 -4.05 -5.89
CA LYS A 29 5.75 -4.13 -7.33
C LYS A 29 5.86 -2.79 -8.04
N TYR A 30 5.54 -1.69 -7.35
CA TYR A 30 5.49 -0.34 -7.93
C TYR A 30 6.72 0.55 -7.62
N GLY A 31 7.83 -0.04 -7.17
CA GLY A 31 9.09 0.67 -6.97
C GLY A 31 9.43 0.96 -5.49
N GLY A 32 8.90 0.13 -4.59
CA GLY A 32 9.25 0.14 -3.17
C GLY A 32 8.64 1.29 -2.39
N GLY A 33 9.05 1.41 -1.12
CA GLY A 33 8.41 2.30 -0.14
C GLY A 33 8.41 3.79 -0.53
N VAL A 34 9.43 4.27 -1.25
CA VAL A 34 9.52 5.68 -1.65
C VAL A 34 8.64 5.99 -2.85
N ARG A 35 8.80 5.24 -3.96
CA ARG A 35 8.04 5.51 -5.19
C ARG A 35 6.60 5.03 -5.08
N GLY A 36 6.41 3.74 -4.78
CA GLY A 36 5.10 3.12 -4.63
C GLY A 36 4.34 3.71 -3.43
N GLY A 37 5.02 3.88 -2.29
CA GLY A 37 4.39 4.46 -1.10
C GLY A 37 3.87 5.88 -1.34
N LYS A 38 4.67 6.78 -1.95
CA LYS A 38 4.19 8.13 -2.31
C LYS A 38 3.01 8.10 -3.27
N ALA A 39 3.00 7.18 -4.24
CA ALA A 39 1.89 7.02 -5.16
C ALA A 39 0.60 6.58 -4.44
N ILE A 40 0.70 5.62 -3.50
CA ILE A 40 -0.43 5.21 -2.65
C ILE A 40 -0.90 6.37 -1.78
N MET A 41 0.02 7.12 -1.17
CA MET A 41 -0.32 8.30 -0.36
C MET A 41 -1.13 9.32 -1.16
N LYS A 42 -0.75 9.56 -2.41
CA LYS A 42 -1.52 10.41 -3.32
C LYS A 42 -2.91 9.85 -3.61
N LEU A 43 -3.06 8.54 -3.81
CA LEU A 43 -4.35 7.89 -4.04
C LEU A 43 -5.31 7.98 -2.83
N ILE A 44 -4.79 8.01 -1.60
CA ILE A 44 -5.59 8.24 -0.39
C ILE A 44 -5.80 9.73 -0.08
N GLY A 45 -5.41 10.64 -0.99
CA GLY A 45 -5.63 12.08 -0.87
C GLY A 45 -4.49 12.87 -0.21
N LEU A 46 -3.34 12.24 0.06
CA LEU A 46 -2.17 12.89 0.64
C LEU A 46 -1.03 13.02 -0.40
N ASP A 47 -0.98 14.14 -1.11
CA ASP A 47 0.06 14.37 -2.12
C ASP A 47 1.41 14.74 -1.49
N CYS A 48 2.36 13.80 -1.52
CA CYS A 48 3.73 13.96 -1.03
C CYS A 48 4.73 14.44 -2.11
N GLY A 49 4.22 14.93 -3.24
CA GLY A 49 5.00 15.45 -4.36
C GLY A 49 5.79 14.37 -5.11
N SER A 50 6.59 14.81 -6.08
CA SER A 50 7.37 13.91 -6.93
C SER A 50 8.54 13.24 -6.18
N CYS A 51 9.07 12.17 -6.77
CA CYS A 51 10.30 11.55 -6.30
C CYS A 51 11.51 12.33 -6.82
N ARG A 52 12.58 12.40 -6.01
CA ARG A 52 13.87 12.94 -6.45
C ARG A 52 14.55 11.95 -7.39
N LEU A 53 15.27 12.46 -8.39
CA LEU A 53 16.12 11.65 -9.26
C LEU A 53 17.11 10.80 -8.43
N PRO A 54 17.44 9.57 -8.86
CA PRO A 54 17.14 8.94 -10.16
C PRO A 54 15.79 8.20 -10.24
N ILE A 55 14.91 8.34 -9.24
CA ILE A 55 13.62 7.63 -9.21
C ILE A 55 12.66 8.25 -10.23
N LYS A 56 12.19 7.45 -11.18
CA LYS A 56 11.23 7.89 -12.20
C LYS A 56 9.89 8.23 -11.56
N ALA A 57 9.28 9.31 -12.04
CA ALA A 57 7.90 9.64 -11.71
C ALA A 57 6.93 8.51 -12.13
N PHE A 58 5.75 8.51 -11.53
CA PHE A 58 4.65 7.63 -11.92
C PHE A 58 3.93 8.21 -13.14
N SER A 59 3.61 7.37 -14.13
CA SER A 59 2.70 7.74 -15.21
C SER A 59 1.23 7.59 -14.79
N THR A 60 0.31 8.17 -15.56
CA THR A 60 -1.13 8.05 -15.33
C THR A 60 -1.58 6.59 -15.41
N GLU A 61 -1.07 5.83 -16.38
CA GLU A 61 -1.41 4.42 -16.58
C GLU A 61 -0.87 3.55 -15.42
N GLU A 62 0.29 3.90 -14.85
CA GLU A 62 0.79 3.23 -13.66
C GLU A 62 -0.11 3.48 -12.45
N TYR A 63 -0.64 4.70 -12.29
CA TYR A 63 -1.59 5.01 -11.22
C TYR A 63 -2.88 4.19 -11.33
N GLU A 64 -3.42 4.03 -12.54
CA GLU A 64 -4.62 3.21 -12.76
C GLU A 64 -4.37 1.74 -12.40
N LYS A 65 -3.22 1.18 -12.83
CA LYS A 65 -2.82 -0.19 -12.48
C LYS A 65 -2.59 -0.36 -10.98
N LEU A 66 -1.92 0.60 -10.34
CA LEU A 66 -1.71 0.60 -8.89
C LEU A 66 -3.04 0.62 -8.16
N LYS A 67 -3.97 1.48 -8.57
CA LYS A 67 -5.31 1.55 -7.97
C LYS A 67 -6.05 0.21 -8.13
N GLY A 68 -6.02 -0.39 -9.31
CA GLY A 68 -6.64 -1.71 -9.54
C GLY A 68 -6.06 -2.82 -8.65
N ASP A 69 -4.74 -2.87 -8.47
CA ASP A 69 -4.10 -3.83 -7.58
C ASP A 69 -4.46 -3.58 -6.09
N LEU A 70 -4.60 -2.33 -5.68
CA LEU A 70 -5.03 -1.96 -4.32
C LEU A 70 -6.50 -2.31 -4.06
N ASP A 71 -7.37 -2.08 -5.04
CA ASP A 71 -8.78 -2.47 -4.99
C ASP A 71 -8.92 -4.00 -4.85
N ALA A 72 -8.12 -4.77 -5.60
CA ALA A 72 -8.13 -6.24 -5.54
C ALA A 72 -7.77 -6.80 -4.16
N ILE A 73 -6.96 -6.08 -3.37
CA ILE A 73 -6.60 -6.46 -1.99
C ILE A 73 -7.48 -5.79 -0.93
N LYS A 74 -8.56 -5.11 -1.32
CA LYS A 74 -9.47 -4.38 -0.42
C LYS A 74 -8.72 -3.37 0.44
N PHE A 75 -7.77 -2.66 -0.16
CA PHE A 75 -6.93 -1.69 0.56
C PHE A 75 -7.76 -0.52 1.11
N PHE A 76 -8.73 -0.04 0.34
CA PHE A 76 -9.56 1.11 0.71
C PHE A 76 -10.77 0.75 1.60
N GLU A 77 -11.00 -0.55 1.88
CA GLU A 77 -12.03 -1.00 2.81
C GLU A 77 -11.45 -1.05 4.24
N PHE A 78 -12.12 -0.41 5.20
CA PHE A 78 -11.73 -0.34 6.61
C PHE A 78 -12.58 -1.27 7.48
#